data_AF-A0A924ZSE7-F1
#
_entry.id   AF-A0A924ZSE7-F1
#
_cell.length_a   1.000
_cell.length_b   1.000
_cell.length_c   1.000
_cell.angle_alpha   90.00
_cell.angle_beta   90.00
_cell.angle_gamma   90.00
#
_symmetry.space_group_name_H-M   'P 1'
#
loop_
_entity.id
_entity.type
_entity.pdbx_description
1 polymer ?
#
loop_
_entity_poly.entity_id
_entity_poly.type
_entity_poly.pdbx_seq_one_letter_code
_entity_poly.pdbx_strand_id
1 'polypeptide(L)'
;MNTKTVILPTNASSTRKDGSELRRHFALAFRSQDEVVTVDCSQVTQMSDDFIDECFGMLTLDYGLATFYKHVHLLHATDKHLFTIAYHINKREQQRVGRLAMTKQHIPALRPQANRMHFA
;
A
#
# COMPACT_ATOMS: atom_id res chain seq x y z
N MET A 1 3.67 11.27 -19.53
CA MET A 1 3.83 10.48 -18.29
C MET A 1 5.12 10.93 -17.64
N ASN A 2 5.06 11.40 -16.39
CA ASN A 2 6.27 11.77 -15.66
C ASN A 2 6.76 10.51 -14.94
N THR A 3 7.99 10.08 -15.20
CA THR A 3 8.55 8.88 -14.60
C THR A 3 9.63 9.28 -13.61
N LYS A 4 9.48 8.81 -12.38
CA LYS A 4 10.46 9.03 -11.32
C LYS A 4 11.13 7.71 -10.98
N THR A 5 12.45 7.65 -11.14
CA THR A 5 13.23 6.48 -10.74
C THR A 5 13.73 6.65 -9.31
N VAL A 6 13.49 5.64 -8.48
CA VAL A 6 13.95 5.55 -7.11
C VAL A 6 14.87 4.35 -7.01
N ILE A 7 16.14 4.60 -6.74
CA ILE A 7 17.14 3.54 -6.58
C ILE A 7 17.10 3.11 -5.12
N LEU A 8 16.86 1.83 -4.88
CA LEU A 8 16.93 1.28 -3.53
C LEU A 8 18.40 1.26 -3.06
N PRO A 9 18.72 1.79 -1.87
CA PRO A 9 20.12 1.89 -1.46
C PRO A 9 20.69 0.50 -1.18
N THR A 10 21.97 0.31 -1.52
CA THR A 10 22.76 -0.87 -1.16
C THR A 10 22.69 -1.02 0.35
N ASN A 11 22.11 -2.12 0.85
CA ASN A 11 22.02 -2.48 2.27
C ASN A 11 20.96 -1.73 3.11
N ALA A 12 20.18 -0.81 2.53
CA ALA A 12 19.15 -0.05 3.25
C ALA A 12 17.75 -0.66 3.15
N SER A 13 17.54 -1.73 2.38
CA SER A 13 16.26 -2.44 2.37
C SER A 13 16.10 -3.38 3.56
N SER A 14 16.54 -2.92 4.74
CA SER A 14 16.77 -3.77 5.91
C SER A 14 15.83 -3.40 7.06
N THR A 15 15.44 -2.13 7.18
CA THR A 15 14.64 -1.67 8.31
C THR A 15 13.27 -1.16 7.92
N ARG A 16 12.36 -1.21 8.89
CA ARG A 16 11.05 -0.57 8.79
C ARG A 16 11.14 0.95 8.55
N LYS A 17 12.16 1.62 9.12
CA LYS A 17 12.33 3.06 8.96
C LYS A 17 12.56 3.42 7.49
N ASP A 18 13.46 2.69 6.83
CA ASP A 18 13.78 2.89 5.41
C ASP A 18 12.55 2.65 4.53
N GLY A 19 11.76 1.61 4.85
CA GLY A 19 10.49 1.33 4.18
C GLY A 19 9.47 2.46 4.31
N SER A 20 9.39 3.09 5.50
CA SER A 20 8.50 4.23 5.76
C SER A 20 8.92 5.50 5.02
N GLU A 21 10.22 5.80 4.98
CA GLU A 21 10.76 6.93 4.21
C GLU A 21 10.46 6.76 2.72
N LEU A 22 10.66 5.55 2.20
CA LEU A 22 10.38 5.22 0.80
C LEU A 22 8.88 5.28 0.49
N ARG A 23 8.03 4.75 1.36
CA ARG A 23 6.57 4.87 1.24
C ARG A 23 6.13 6.31 1.11
N ARG A 24 6.73 7.24 1.87
CA ARG A 24 6.42 8.67 1.77
C ARG A 24 6.69 9.21 0.36
N HIS A 25 7.76 8.77 -0.28
CA HIS A 25 8.06 9.17 -1.66
C HIS A 25 7.04 8.63 -2.66
N PHE A 26 6.62 7.37 -2.51
CA PHE A 26 5.55 6.79 -3.34
C PHE A 26 4.20 7.47 -3.12
N ALA A 27 3.84 7.75 -1.87
CA ALA A 27 2.60 8.42 -1.52
C ALA A 27 2.48 9.82 -2.14
N LEU A 28 3.59 10.54 -2.27
CA LEU A 28 3.61 11.82 -2.97
C LEU A 28 3.35 11.65 -4.47
N ALA A 29 3.96 10.65 -5.10
CA ALA A 29 3.76 10.36 -6.52
C ALA A 29 2.35 9.82 -6.83
N PHE A 30 1.72 9.10 -5.90
CA PHE A 30 0.35 8.58 -6.11
C PHE A 30 -0.71 9.68 -6.07
N ARG A 31 -0.38 10.86 -5.51
CA ARG A 31 -1.27 12.03 -5.54
C ARG A 31 -1.30 12.69 -6.93
N SER A 32 -0.21 12.60 -7.69
CA SER A 32 -0.15 12.98 -9.10
C SER A 32 -0.66 11.80 -9.95
N GLN A 33 -1.92 11.87 -10.41
CA GLN A 33 -2.59 10.77 -11.14
C GLN A 33 -1.89 10.29 -12.43
N ASP A 34 -0.82 10.96 -12.86
CA ASP A 34 -0.03 10.72 -14.07
C ASP A 34 1.44 10.32 -13.82
N GLU A 35 1.86 10.17 -12.55
CA GLU A 35 3.26 9.85 -12.21
C GLU A 35 3.46 8.35 -11.99
N VAL A 36 4.43 7.76 -12.69
CA VAL A 36 4.85 6.37 -12.49
C VAL A 36 6.17 6.37 -11.75
N VAL A 37 6.23 5.61 -10.66
CA VAL A 37 7.46 5.41 -9.90
C VAL A 37 8.10 4.09 -10.30
N THR A 38 9.33 4.19 -10.75
CA THR A 38 10.16 3.05 -11.10
C THR A 38 11.14 2.79 -9.97
N VAL A 39 11.13 1.58 -9.42
CA VAL A 39 11.96 1.16 -8.30
C VAL A 39 13.09 0.31 -8.84
N ASP A 40 14.32 0.81 -8.77
CA ASP A 40 15.48 0.06 -9.20
C ASP A 40 16.06 -0.76 -8.04
N CYS A 41 16.02 -2.08 -8.21
CA CYS A 41 16.53 -3.07 -7.26
C CYS A 41 17.96 -3.53 -7.59
N SER A 42 18.64 -2.92 -8.57
CA SER A 42 19.97 -3.34 -9.05
C SER A 42 21.04 -3.40 -7.95
N GLN A 43 20.89 -2.60 -6.90
CA GLN A 43 21.82 -2.51 -5.78
C GLN A 43 21.38 -3.29 -4.54
N VAL A 44 20.26 -4.03 -4.63
CA VAL A 44 19.69 -4.73 -3.49
C VAL A 44 19.92 -6.23 -3.66
N THR A 45 20.69 -6.81 -2.75
CA THR A 45 20.90 -8.26 -2.73
C THR A 45 19.78 -8.97 -1.96
N GLN A 46 19.24 -8.31 -0.93
CA GLN A 46 18.20 -8.83 -0.05
C GLN A 46 17.35 -7.67 0.47
N MET A 47 16.07 -7.97 0.72
CA MET A 47 15.13 -7.07 1.39
C MET A 47 14.56 -7.77 2.62
N SER A 48 14.47 -7.08 3.74
CA SER A 48 13.81 -7.61 4.93
C SER A 48 12.29 -7.60 4.78
N ASP A 49 11.63 -8.51 5.48
CA ASP A 49 10.16 -8.56 5.52
C ASP A 49 9.56 -7.26 6.07
N ASP A 50 10.17 -6.69 7.11
CA ASP A 50 9.73 -5.43 7.71
C ASP A 50 9.83 -4.25 6.74
N PHE A 51 10.89 -4.20 5.93
CA PHE A 51 11.04 -3.19 4.90
C PHE A 51 9.96 -3.33 3.82
N ILE A 52 9.77 -4.54 3.30
CA ILE A 52 8.81 -4.81 2.22
C ILE A 52 7.38 -4.54 2.69
N ASP A 53 7.01 -5.03 3.87
CA ASP A 53 5.67 -4.85 4.43
C ASP A 53 5.37 -3.37 4.68
N GLU A 54 6.30 -2.63 5.29
CA GLU A 54 6.13 -1.20 5.56
C GLU A 54 6.08 -0.37 4.28
N CYS A 55 6.85 -0.76 3.26
CA CYS A 55 6.91 -0.04 2.00
C CYS A 55 5.76 -0.43 1.08
N PHE A 56 5.77 -1.64 0.54
CA PHE A 56 4.84 -2.10 -0.49
C PHE A 56 3.51 -2.57 0.11
N GLY A 57 3.56 -3.33 1.21
CA GLY A 57 2.35 -3.83 1.86
C GLY A 57 1.44 -2.70 2.32
N MET A 58 1.98 -1.72 3.05
CA MET A 58 1.20 -0.56 3.50
C MET A 58 0.72 0.33 2.36
N LEU A 59 1.50 0.50 1.28
CA LEU A 59 1.01 1.24 0.09
C LEU A 59 -0.23 0.58 -0.52
N THR A 60 -0.24 -0.74 -0.64
CA THR A 60 -1.43 -1.45 -1.15
C THR A 60 -2.60 -1.35 -0.19
N LEU A 61 -2.36 -1.38 1.12
CA LEU A 61 -3.41 -1.18 2.12
C LEU A 61 -4.05 0.22 2.02
N ASP A 62 -3.23 1.26 1.81
CA ASP A 62 -3.67 2.67 1.81
C ASP A 62 -4.34 3.07 0.49
N TYR A 63 -3.80 2.64 -0.66
CA TYR A 63 -4.22 3.11 -1.99
C TYR A 63 -4.93 2.05 -2.84
N GLY A 64 -4.92 0.80 -2.39
CA GLY A 64 -5.44 -0.35 -3.10
C GLY A 64 -4.50 -0.90 -4.18
N LEU A 65 -4.62 -2.20 -4.41
CA LEU A 65 -3.81 -2.94 -5.38
C LEU A 65 -3.83 -2.39 -6.82
N ALA A 66 -4.98 -1.91 -7.30
CA ALA A 66 -5.10 -1.37 -8.66
C ALA A 66 -4.26 -0.10 -8.85
N THR A 67 -4.29 0.81 -7.88
CA THR A 67 -3.46 2.02 -7.88
C THR A 67 -1.99 1.66 -7.82
N PHE A 68 -1.63 0.70 -6.97
CA PHE A 68 -0.25 0.23 -6.85
C PHE A 68 0.30 -0.27 -8.20
N TYR A 69 -0.41 -1.17 -8.88
CA TYR A 69 0.04 -1.68 -10.18
C TYR A 69 0.09 -0.65 -11.29
N LYS A 70 -0.78 0.37 -11.24
CA LYS A 70 -0.75 1.47 -12.22
C LYS A 70 0.48 2.37 -12.04
N HIS A 71 0.95 2.53 -10.81
CA HIS A 71 1.93 3.57 -10.46
C HIS A 71 3.31 3.04 -10.05
N VAL A 72 3.49 1.73 -9.83
CA VAL A 72 4.78 1.17 -9.36
C VAL A 72 5.31 0.14 -10.34
N HIS A 73 6.48 0.41 -10.90
CA HIS A 73 7.23 -0.50 -11.75
C HIS A 73 8.51 -0.93 -11.04
N LEU A 74 8.86 -2.21 -11.08
CA LEU A 74 10.08 -2.73 -10.50
C LEU A 74 11.10 -3.02 -11.62
N LEU A 75 12.33 -2.53 -11.47
CA LEU A 75 13.47 -2.82 -12.34
C LEU A 75 14.52 -3.64 -11.60
N HIS A 76 15.16 -4.54 -12.33
CA HIS A 76 16.25 -5.40 -11.82
C HIS A 76 15.88 -6.19 -10.55
N ALA A 77 14.59 -6.44 -10.32
CA ALA A 77 14.12 -7.29 -9.23
C ALA A 77 14.39 -8.77 -9.57
N THR A 78 14.93 -9.53 -8.63
CA THR A 78 15.08 -10.98 -8.75
C THR A 78 13.75 -11.67 -8.46
N ASP A 79 13.60 -12.94 -8.87
CA ASP A 79 12.39 -13.72 -8.55
C ASP A 79 12.13 -13.79 -7.05
N LYS A 80 13.19 -13.85 -6.23
CA LYS A 80 13.09 -13.79 -4.77
C LYS A 80 12.47 -12.48 -4.30
N HIS A 81 12.92 -11.34 -4.84
CA HIS A 81 12.34 -10.03 -4.53
C HIS A 81 10.86 -9.98 -4.89
N LEU A 82 10.52 -10.40 -6.11
CA LEU A 82 9.15 -10.40 -6.61
C LEU A 82 8.24 -11.27 -5.74
N PHE A 83 8.70 -12.47 -5.39
CA PHE A 83 7.95 -13.39 -4.52
C PHE A 83 7.67 -12.77 -3.15
N THR A 84 8.69 -12.22 -2.48
CA THR A 84 8.52 -11.64 -1.14
C THR A 84 7.62 -10.40 -1.18
N ILE A 85 7.78 -9.54 -2.20
CA ILE A 85 6.88 -8.38 -2.39
C ILE A 85 5.44 -8.83 -2.59
N ALA A 86 5.20 -9.79 -3.49
CA ALA A 86 3.87 -10.33 -3.76
C ALA A 86 3.22 -10.96 -2.50
N TYR A 87 4.01 -11.67 -1.70
CA TYR A 87 3.56 -12.26 -0.43
C TYR A 87 3.02 -11.20 0.53
N HIS A 88 3.78 -10.13 0.79
CA HIS A 88 3.36 -9.08 1.72
C HIS A 88 2.21 -8.23 1.18
N ILE A 89 2.17 -7.97 -0.13
CA ILE A 89 1.02 -7.32 -0.77
C ILE A 89 -0.25 -8.16 -0.57
N ASN A 90 -0.20 -9.46 -0.87
CA ASN A 90 -1.35 -10.35 -0.72
C ASN A 90 -1.80 -10.42 0.74
N LYS A 91 -0.85 -10.53 1.69
CA LYS A 91 -1.13 -10.51 3.13
C LYS A 91 -1.89 -9.25 3.56
N ARG A 92 -1.54 -8.08 3.02
CA ARG A 92 -2.19 -6.80 3.35
C ARG A 92 -3.52 -6.60 2.63
N GLU A 93 -3.65 -7.03 1.39
CA GLU A 93 -4.94 -7.00 0.68
C GLU A 93 -5.98 -7.91 1.36
N GLN A 94 -5.60 -9.09 1.84
CA GLN A 94 -6.49 -9.95 2.63
C GLN A 94 -7.00 -9.25 3.89
N GLN A 95 -6.13 -8.50 4.58
CA GLN A 95 -6.53 -7.69 5.73
C GLN A 95 -7.48 -6.56 5.33
N ARG A 96 -7.24 -5.90 4.19
CA ARG A 96 -8.11 -4.84 3.67
C ARG A 96 -9.50 -5.37 3.37
N VAL A 97 -9.59 -6.48 2.64
CA VAL A 97 -10.86 -7.15 2.30
C VAL A 97 -11.57 -7.64 3.56
N GLY A 98 -10.85 -8.23 4.51
CA GLY A 98 -11.41 -8.64 5.81
C GLY A 98 -12.01 -7.48 6.60
N ARG A 99 -11.35 -6.32 6.65
CA ARG A 99 -11.88 -5.09 7.29
C ARG A 99 -13.13 -4.57 6.59
N LEU A 100 -13.15 -4.59 5.25
CA LEU A 100 -14.31 -4.18 4.45
C LEU A 100 -15.50 -5.12 4.62
N ALA A 101 -15.26 -6.41 4.80
CA ALA A 101 -16.30 -7.39 5.09
C ALA A 101 -16.93 -7.16 6.49
N MET A 102 -16.12 -6.86 7.50
CA MET A 102 -16.60 -6.58 8.86
C MET A 102 -17.39 -5.26 8.96
N THR A 103 -17.00 -4.22 8.22
CA THR A 103 -17.72 -2.93 8.21
C THR A 103 -19.09 -3.02 7.53
N LYS A 104 -19.28 -3.91 6.54
CA LYS A 104 -20.60 -4.17 5.93
C LYS A 104 -21.60 -4.87 6.87
N GLN A 105 -21.12 -5.56 7.90
CA GLN A 105 -21.99 -6.25 8.88
C GLN A 105 -22.38 -5.37 10.07
N HIS A 106 -21.80 -4.17 10.21
CA HIS A 106 -21.96 -3.31 11.38
C HIS A 106 -22.49 -1.91 11.03
N ILE A 107 -23.53 -1.85 10.19
CA ILE A 107 -24.41 -0.68 10.16
C ILE A 107 -25.54 -0.97 11.16
N PRO A 108 -25.52 -0.43 12.40
CA PRO A 108 -26.73 -0.40 13.19
C PRO A 108 -27.73 0.44 12.41
N ALA A 109 -28.89 -0.13 12.08
CA ALA A 109 -29.99 0.63 11.51
C ALA A 109 -30.19 1.89 12.37
N LEU A 110 -29.89 3.07 11.82
CA LEU A 110 -30.32 4.33 12.38
C LEU A 110 -31.85 4.25 12.41
N ARG A 111 -32.41 3.88 13.56
CA ARG A 111 -33.85 3.89 13.76
C ARG A 111 -34.29 5.33 13.49
N PRO A 112 -35.21 5.59 12.55
CA PRO A 112 -35.78 6.91 12.46
C PRO A 112 -36.47 7.20 13.79
N GLN A 113 -35.97 8.19 14.54
CA GLN A 113 -36.71 8.74 15.67
C GLN A 113 -37.97 9.35 15.07
N ALA A 114 -39.08 8.60 15.14
CA ALA A 114 -40.39 9.16 14.89
C ALA A 114 -40.61 10.24 15.97
N ASN A 115 -40.54 11.50 15.54
CA ASN A 115 -40.99 12.65 16.29
C ASN A 115 -42.43 12.40 16.75
N ARG A 116 -42.61 11.97 17.99
CA ARG A 116 -43.90 12.07 18.68
C ARG A 116 -44.12 13.55 18.99
N MET A 117 -44.75 14.25 18.06
CA MET A 117 -45.44 15.49 18.40
C MET A 117 -46.64 15.11 19.27
N HIS A 118 -46.49 15.29 20.58
CA HIS A 118 -47.63 15.36 21.48
C HIS A 118 -48.28 16.74 21.27
N PHE A 119 -49.44 16.75 20.64
CA PHE A 119 -50.42 17.81 20.84
C PHE A 119 -51.15 17.53 22.16
N ALA A 120 -51.04 18.46 23.09
CA ALA A 120 -51.97 18.67 24.19
C ALA A 120 -52.08 20.18 24.40
#